data_AF-A0A6P1KRL7-F1
#
_entry.id   AF-A0A6P1KRL7-F1
#
_cell.length_a   1.000
_cell.length_b   1.000
_cell.length_c   1.000
_cell.angle_alpha   90.00
_cell.angle_beta   90.00
_cell.angle_gamma   90.00
#
_symmetry.space_group_name_H-M   'P 1'
#
loop_
_entity.id
_entity.type
_entity.pdbx_description
1 polymer ?
#
loop_
_entity_poly.entity_id
_entity_poly.type
_entity_poly.pdbx_seq_one_letter_code
_entity_poly.pdbx_strand_id
1 'polypeptide(L)'
;MKDNLVVKHNDLVTASYAMTRHEQNLLLSCISQIDSRKRLEEGHVFTLTVEQARDLFYNGNDQYNAYRDLKTASERLFERKIRIQLDNGKELLTRFVQSVIFDPEAGAVNIRFATDIYPYLSELEKNFTKYRLANIVQLTSVYAVRLYELLICWLGQGLHNKEFDIDDFRRLMGIDDKYSQFGELKKRVIVPALEQINEFTDHDIRVSYRKVGRVFRFIAFSFNVKDREKPKAIETTTMPSKRSKTQNRPLSEPIRDPNTLDLFTGQTDTESKNIPSWQLKGLSDAQIKKIGVYKQEFIDANTSKISSNDRRGYDEIFESWQPMLKDPNQVKNFKIVQDLLERKRQN
;
A
#
# COMPACT_ATOMS: atom_id res chain seq x y z
N MET A 1 -2.87 -10.73 -21.06
CA MET A 1 -1.56 -11.22 -20.57
C MET A 1 -1.83 -12.42 -19.66
N LYS A 2 -1.22 -13.58 -19.92
CA LYS A 2 -1.43 -14.80 -19.11
C LYS A 2 -0.60 -14.67 -17.82
N ASP A 3 -1.27 -14.79 -16.68
CA ASP A 3 -0.74 -14.80 -15.30
C ASP A 3 0.05 -13.57 -14.78
N ASN A 4 0.38 -12.58 -15.62
CA ASN A 4 1.08 -11.35 -15.24
C ASN A 4 2.33 -11.63 -14.38
N LEU A 5 3.07 -12.70 -14.69
CA LEU A 5 4.24 -13.12 -13.93
C LEU A 5 5.50 -12.52 -14.57
N VAL A 6 6.29 -11.81 -13.78
CA VAL A 6 7.60 -11.32 -14.19
C VAL A 6 8.65 -12.31 -13.68
N VAL A 7 9.51 -12.79 -14.57
CA VAL A 7 10.63 -13.68 -14.25
C VAL A 7 11.92 -13.08 -14.79
N LYS A 8 12.94 -12.98 -13.95
CA LYS A 8 14.26 -12.40 -14.29
C LYS A 8 15.36 -13.21 -13.62
N HIS A 9 16.48 -13.40 -14.29
CA HIS A 9 17.69 -13.93 -13.65
C HIS A 9 18.16 -12.98 -12.53
N ASN A 10 18.73 -13.54 -11.47
CA ASN A 10 19.12 -12.79 -10.28
C ASN A 10 20.17 -11.74 -10.59
N ASP A 11 21.10 -12.00 -11.52
CA ASP A 11 22.12 -11.03 -11.92
C ASP A 11 21.51 -9.76 -12.51
N LEU A 12 20.46 -9.90 -13.32
CA LEU A 12 19.71 -8.77 -13.87
C LEU A 12 18.95 -8.03 -12.76
N VAL A 13 18.43 -8.75 -11.76
CA VAL A 13 17.78 -8.15 -10.59
C VAL A 13 18.80 -7.42 -9.71
N THR A 14 20.03 -7.89 -9.57
CA THR A 14 21.05 -7.25 -8.72
C THR A 14 21.87 -6.19 -9.45
N ALA A 15 21.83 -6.15 -10.78
CA ALA A 15 22.53 -5.15 -11.58
C ALA A 15 22.07 -3.73 -11.22
N SER A 16 23.00 -2.77 -11.17
CA SER A 16 22.68 -1.37 -10.86
C SER A 16 22.17 -0.65 -12.11
N TYR A 17 20.98 -0.06 -12.02
CA TYR A 17 20.42 0.81 -13.04
C TYR A 17 19.39 1.76 -12.45
N ALA A 18 19.23 2.92 -13.08
CA ALA A 18 18.24 3.94 -12.73
C ALA A 18 17.23 4.11 -13.87
N MET A 19 15.95 4.00 -13.54
CA MET A 19 14.83 4.18 -14.46
C MET A 19 13.73 5.01 -13.82
N THR A 20 12.89 5.62 -14.64
CA THR A 20 11.65 6.22 -14.15
C THR A 20 10.56 5.16 -13.93
N ARG A 21 9.49 5.51 -13.21
CA ARG A 21 8.36 4.59 -12.96
C ARG A 21 7.75 4.09 -14.27
N HIS A 22 7.51 5.00 -15.22
CA HIS A 22 6.90 4.63 -16.50
C HIS A 22 7.82 3.74 -17.35
N GLU A 23 9.13 3.96 -17.32
CA GLU A 23 10.11 3.07 -17.96
C GLU A 23 10.11 1.67 -17.34
N GLN A 24 10.10 1.58 -16.00
CA GLN A 24 9.99 0.30 -15.29
C GLN A 24 8.69 -0.42 -15.64
N ASN A 25 7.56 0.29 -15.62
CA ASN A 25 6.25 -0.28 -15.95
C ASN A 25 6.22 -0.85 -17.37
N LEU A 26 6.71 -0.09 -18.36
CA LEU A 26 6.85 -0.57 -19.74
C LEU A 26 7.74 -1.83 -19.79
N LEU A 27 8.94 -1.76 -19.22
CA LEU A 27 9.88 -2.87 -19.23
C LEU A 27 9.30 -4.14 -18.60
N LEU A 28 8.74 -4.03 -17.39
CA LEU A 28 8.18 -5.15 -16.64
C LEU A 28 6.94 -5.74 -17.31
N SER A 29 6.12 -4.91 -17.96
CA SER A 29 4.96 -5.38 -18.74
C SER A 29 5.40 -6.24 -19.91
N CYS A 30 6.44 -5.82 -20.63
CA CYS A 30 6.99 -6.60 -21.74
C CYS A 30 7.69 -7.88 -21.24
N ILE A 31 8.43 -7.84 -20.12
CA ILE A 31 9.02 -9.05 -19.52
C ILE A 31 7.93 -10.03 -19.10
N SER A 32 6.78 -9.56 -18.59
CA SER A 32 5.68 -10.43 -18.16
C SER A 32 5.02 -11.23 -19.30
N GLN A 33 5.32 -10.89 -20.56
CA GLN A 33 4.85 -11.61 -21.74
C GLN A 33 5.79 -12.77 -22.12
N ILE A 34 6.99 -12.85 -21.53
CA ILE A 34 8.00 -13.87 -21.85
C ILE A 34 7.69 -15.16 -21.09
N ASP A 35 7.61 -16.28 -21.81
CA ASP A 35 7.68 -17.61 -21.19
C ASP A 35 9.14 -17.94 -20.87
N SER A 36 9.56 -17.59 -19.65
CA SER A 36 10.94 -17.78 -19.16
C SER A 36 11.51 -19.20 -19.27
N ARG A 37 10.69 -20.23 -19.50
CA ARG A 37 11.14 -21.62 -19.67
C ARG A 37 11.52 -21.96 -21.11
N LYS A 38 11.11 -21.12 -22.06
CA LYS A 38 11.35 -21.34 -23.49
C LYS A 38 12.45 -20.42 -23.97
N ARG A 39 13.09 -20.83 -25.06
CA ARG A 39 14.00 -19.98 -25.81
C ARG A 39 13.25 -18.81 -26.41
N LEU A 40 13.81 -17.62 -26.25
CA LEU A 40 13.32 -16.43 -26.91
C LEU A 40 13.93 -16.33 -28.31
N GLU A 41 13.07 -16.21 -29.33
CA GLU A 41 13.51 -16.02 -30.71
C GLU A 41 14.09 -14.62 -30.92
N GLU A 42 15.17 -14.53 -31.69
CA GLU A 42 15.80 -13.26 -32.02
C GLU A 42 14.85 -12.37 -32.82
N GLY A 43 14.77 -11.11 -32.42
CA GLY A 43 13.90 -10.13 -33.08
C GLY A 43 12.43 -10.20 -32.67
N HIS A 44 12.05 -11.07 -31.73
CA HIS A 44 10.69 -11.13 -31.21
C HIS A 44 10.24 -9.77 -30.65
N VAL A 45 9.04 -9.34 -31.05
CA VAL A 45 8.50 -8.02 -30.71
C VAL A 45 7.52 -8.16 -29.55
N PHE A 46 7.73 -7.34 -28.52
CA PHE A 46 6.84 -7.24 -27.36
C PHE A 46 6.06 -5.95 -27.40
N THR A 47 4.74 -6.05 -27.31
CA THR A 47 3.84 -4.91 -27.43
C THR A 47 3.19 -4.58 -26.10
N LEU A 48 3.16 -3.29 -25.76
CA LEU A 48 2.32 -2.75 -24.69
C LEU A 48 1.44 -1.65 -25.29
N THR A 49 0.13 -1.84 -25.26
CA THR A 49 -0.81 -0.81 -25.74
C THR A 49 -1.03 0.26 -24.66
N VAL A 50 -1.42 1.47 -25.08
CA VAL A 50 -1.79 2.56 -24.16
C VAL A 50 -2.99 2.16 -23.32
N GLU A 51 -3.95 1.42 -23.89
CA GLU A 51 -5.10 0.87 -23.15
C GLU A 51 -4.65 -0.08 -22.04
N GLN A 52 -3.80 -1.07 -22.36
CA GLN A 52 -3.24 -1.99 -21.37
C GLN A 52 -2.45 -1.25 -20.29
N ALA A 53 -1.64 -0.26 -20.69
CA ALA A 53 -0.88 0.55 -19.74
C ALA A 53 -1.81 1.35 -18.81
N ARG A 54 -2.91 1.92 -19.34
CA ARG A 54 -3.93 2.63 -18.56
C ARG A 54 -4.55 1.73 -17.50
N ASP A 55 -5.02 0.55 -17.92
CA ASP A 55 -5.70 -0.40 -17.04
C ASP A 55 -4.77 -0.93 -15.94
N LEU A 56 -3.48 -1.11 -16.26
CA LEU A 56 -2.51 -1.64 -15.32
C LEU A 56 -1.95 -0.58 -14.37
N PHE A 57 -1.70 0.65 -14.80
CA PHE A 57 -0.84 1.59 -14.05
C PHE A 57 -1.47 2.94 -13.70
N TYR A 58 -2.65 3.25 -14.23
CA TYR A 58 -3.27 4.57 -14.11
C TYR A 58 -4.66 4.50 -13.47
N ASN A 59 -4.90 5.38 -12.51
CA ASN A 59 -6.19 5.51 -11.84
C ASN A 59 -6.75 6.92 -12.01
N GLY A 60 -8.08 7.04 -12.16
CA GLY A 60 -8.77 8.33 -12.25
C GLY A 60 -8.25 9.23 -13.37
N ASN A 61 -7.98 10.50 -13.05
CA ASN A 61 -7.60 11.52 -14.03
C ASN A 61 -6.22 11.32 -14.66
N ASP A 62 -5.35 10.47 -14.09
CA ASP A 62 -4.01 10.26 -14.65
C ASP A 62 -4.05 9.48 -15.98
N GLN A 63 -5.17 8.81 -16.27
CA GLN A 63 -5.36 8.02 -17.49
C GLN A 63 -5.19 8.83 -18.78
N TYR A 64 -5.48 10.13 -18.77
CA TYR A 64 -5.30 11.01 -19.92
C TYR A 64 -3.82 11.24 -20.28
N ASN A 65 -2.90 11.01 -19.32
CA ASN A 65 -1.46 11.16 -19.54
C ASN A 65 -0.80 9.90 -20.10
N ALA A 66 -1.48 8.75 -20.10
CA ALA A 66 -0.87 7.46 -20.39
C ALA A 66 -0.19 7.40 -21.76
N TYR A 67 -0.79 8.00 -22.80
CA TYR A 67 -0.17 8.07 -24.13
C TYR A 67 1.17 8.82 -24.10
N ARG A 68 1.17 10.04 -23.53
CA ARG A 68 2.36 10.89 -23.42
C ARG A 68 3.46 10.21 -22.61
N ASP A 69 3.08 9.65 -21.46
CA ASP A 69 4.00 9.02 -20.53
C ASP A 69 4.61 7.76 -21.13
N LEU A 70 3.80 6.94 -21.83
CA LEU A 70 4.27 5.73 -22.49
C LEU A 70 5.22 6.05 -23.65
N LYS A 71 4.92 7.09 -24.44
CA LYS A 71 5.83 7.60 -25.47
C LYS A 71 7.16 8.06 -24.88
N THR A 72 7.10 8.88 -23.83
CA THR A 72 8.32 9.39 -23.16
C THR A 72 9.13 8.26 -22.53
N ALA A 73 8.44 7.28 -21.94
CA ALA A 73 9.06 6.11 -21.33
C ALA A 73 9.75 5.23 -22.37
N SER A 74 9.17 5.08 -23.56
CA SER A 74 9.73 4.24 -24.62
C SER A 74 11.03 4.84 -25.17
N GLU A 75 11.06 6.16 -25.41
CA GLU A 75 12.25 6.91 -25.83
C GLU A 75 13.36 6.81 -24.78
N ARG A 76 13.02 6.99 -23.50
CA ARG A 76 14.01 6.91 -22.41
C ARG A 76 14.50 5.49 -22.16
N LEU A 77 13.64 4.48 -22.28
CA LEU A 77 13.99 3.07 -22.09
C LEU A 77 15.05 2.63 -23.10
N PHE A 78 14.97 3.11 -24.34
CA PHE A 78 15.97 2.87 -25.38
C PHE A 78 17.39 3.30 -24.96
N GLU A 79 17.50 4.41 -24.23
CA GLU A 79 18.79 4.93 -23.76
C GLU A 79 19.31 4.26 -22.48
N ARG A 80 18.54 3.35 -21.88
CA ARG A 80 18.94 2.68 -20.63
C ARG A 80 20.00 1.61 -20.89
N LYS A 81 21.17 1.86 -20.33
CA LYS A 81 22.29 0.93 -20.26
C LYS A 81 22.26 0.15 -18.95
N ILE A 82 22.80 -1.06 -18.98
CA ILE A 82 22.98 -1.90 -17.82
C ILE A 82 24.40 -2.50 -17.84
N ARG A 83 24.97 -2.64 -16.64
CA ARG A 83 26.25 -3.31 -16.40
C ARG A 83 25.99 -4.60 -15.63
N ILE A 84 26.47 -5.71 -16.14
CA ILE A 84 26.35 -7.03 -15.52
C ILE A 84 27.75 -7.62 -15.36
N GLN A 85 28.07 -8.09 -14.15
CA GLN A 85 29.35 -8.75 -13.89
C GLN A 85 29.30 -10.20 -14.40
N LEU A 86 30.38 -10.64 -15.05
CA LEU A 86 30.55 -12.00 -15.56
C LEU A 86 31.55 -12.78 -14.71
N ASP A 87 31.47 -14.10 -14.73
CA ASP A 87 32.25 -15.02 -13.86
C ASP A 87 33.78 -14.90 -13.98
N ASN A 88 34.28 -14.27 -15.03
CA ASN A 88 35.71 -14.07 -15.31
C ASN A 88 36.23 -12.68 -14.93
N GLY A 89 35.48 -11.93 -14.10
CA GLY A 89 35.81 -10.56 -13.72
C GLY A 89 35.67 -9.55 -14.86
N LYS A 90 35.09 -9.96 -16.01
CA LYS A 90 34.69 -9.03 -17.07
C LYS A 90 33.33 -8.43 -16.74
N GLU A 91 33.09 -7.26 -17.30
CA GLU A 91 31.80 -6.58 -17.21
C GLU A 91 31.17 -6.51 -18.60
N LEU A 92 29.90 -6.93 -18.69
CA LEU A 92 29.05 -6.72 -19.85
C LEU A 92 28.36 -5.37 -19.72
N LEU A 93 28.63 -4.45 -20.64
CA LEU A 93 27.90 -3.19 -20.80
C LEU A 93 26.99 -3.31 -22.03
N THR A 94 25.68 -3.36 -21.80
CA THR A 94 24.69 -3.49 -22.88
C THR A 94 23.46 -2.60 -22.63
N ARG A 95 22.48 -2.62 -23.53
CA ARG A 95 21.18 -1.95 -23.38
C ARG A 95 20.10 -2.95 -22.97
N PHE A 96 19.01 -2.47 -22.37
CA PHE A 96 17.84 -3.33 -22.13
C PHE A 96 17.14 -3.74 -23.43
N VAL A 97 16.97 -2.78 -24.33
CA VAL A 97 16.25 -2.93 -25.59
C VAL A 97 17.14 -2.53 -26.75
N GLN A 98 17.09 -3.30 -27.84
CA GLN A 98 17.83 -2.96 -29.07
C GLN A 98 17.07 -1.98 -29.95
N SER A 99 15.74 -1.94 -29.83
CA SER A 99 14.90 -1.02 -30.61
C SER A 99 13.54 -0.85 -29.97
N VAL A 100 12.97 0.33 -30.17
CA VAL A 100 11.64 0.74 -29.72
C VAL A 100 10.93 1.37 -30.91
N ILE A 101 9.67 0.99 -31.14
CA ILE A 101 8.76 1.63 -32.09
C ILE A 101 7.53 2.06 -31.31
N PHE A 102 7.26 3.37 -31.28
CA PHE A 102 6.00 3.91 -30.81
C PHE A 102 5.08 4.07 -32.03
N ASP A 103 3.96 3.37 -32.04
CA ASP A 103 2.94 3.43 -33.09
C ASP A 103 1.79 4.34 -32.63
N PRO A 104 1.66 5.57 -33.19
CA PRO A 104 0.59 6.49 -32.83
C PRO A 104 -0.80 6.02 -33.25
N GLU A 105 -0.91 5.27 -34.35
CA GLU A 105 -2.20 4.83 -34.89
C GLU A 105 -2.75 3.66 -34.06
N ALA A 106 -1.90 2.68 -33.76
CA ALA A 106 -2.26 1.57 -32.89
C ALA A 106 -2.28 1.96 -31.40
N GLY A 107 -1.73 3.14 -31.04
CA GLY A 107 -1.56 3.57 -29.66
C GLY A 107 -0.75 2.56 -28.86
N ALA A 108 0.39 2.12 -29.37
CA ALA A 108 1.15 1.02 -28.79
C ALA A 108 2.66 1.24 -28.86
N VAL A 109 3.37 0.64 -27.90
CA VAL A 109 4.83 0.57 -27.91
C VAL A 109 5.26 -0.85 -28.18
N ASN A 110 6.05 -1.01 -29.22
CA ASN A 110 6.69 -2.26 -29.64
C ASN A 110 8.17 -2.19 -29.27
N ILE A 111 8.63 -3.09 -28.42
CA ILE A 111 10.05 -3.19 -28.06
C ILE A 111 10.64 -4.51 -28.53
N ARG A 112 11.94 -4.50 -28.80
CA ARG A 112 12.75 -5.72 -28.92
C ARG A 112 13.84 -5.66 -27.87
N PHE A 113 13.93 -6.69 -27.02
CA PHE A 113 15.02 -6.82 -26.07
C PHE A 113 16.35 -6.96 -26.81
N ALA A 114 17.43 -6.46 -26.21
CA ALA A 114 18.77 -6.72 -26.75
C ALA A 114 19.12 -8.21 -26.60
N THR A 115 19.81 -8.77 -27.58
CA THR A 115 20.22 -10.19 -27.61
C THR A 115 21.02 -10.58 -26.37
N ASP A 116 21.92 -9.71 -25.90
CA ASP A 116 22.70 -9.90 -24.67
C ASP A 116 21.83 -10.07 -23.40
N ILE A 117 20.58 -9.61 -23.41
CA ILE A 117 19.66 -9.69 -22.28
C ILE A 117 18.89 -11.02 -22.25
N TYR A 118 18.83 -11.77 -23.36
CA TYR A 118 18.03 -12.98 -23.47
C TYR A 118 18.38 -14.06 -22.42
N PRO A 119 19.67 -14.32 -22.11
CA PRO A 119 20.04 -15.29 -21.06
C PRO A 119 19.50 -14.93 -19.67
N TYR A 120 19.12 -13.67 -19.46
CA TYR A 120 18.61 -13.18 -18.18
C TYR A 120 17.07 -13.16 -18.11
N LEU A 121 16.37 -13.46 -19.21
CA LEU A 121 14.91 -13.44 -19.30
C LEU A 121 14.31 -14.77 -19.77
N SER A 122 15.07 -15.59 -20.49
CA SER A 122 14.62 -16.82 -21.14
C SER A 122 15.52 -18.00 -20.77
N GLU A 123 15.00 -19.22 -20.95
CA GLU A 123 15.68 -20.48 -20.59
C GLU A 123 16.17 -20.49 -19.12
N LEU A 124 15.39 -19.87 -18.22
CA LEU A 124 15.71 -19.73 -16.82
C LEU A 124 15.32 -20.99 -16.03
N GLU A 125 16.31 -21.83 -15.71
CA GLU A 125 16.10 -23.04 -14.91
C GLU A 125 16.38 -22.84 -13.42
N LYS A 126 17.35 -21.99 -13.08
CA LYS A 126 17.83 -21.71 -11.72
C LYS A 126 18.23 -20.25 -11.58
N ASN A 127 18.47 -19.80 -10.34
CA ASN A 127 18.96 -18.45 -10.03
C ASN A 127 18.11 -17.32 -10.63
N PHE A 128 16.79 -17.47 -10.59
CA PHE A 128 15.86 -16.44 -11.04
C PHE A 128 14.92 -16.02 -9.93
N THR A 129 14.43 -14.79 -10.08
CA THR A 129 13.42 -14.17 -9.24
C THR A 129 12.10 -14.14 -10.01
N LYS A 130 11.00 -14.52 -9.35
CA LYS A 130 9.65 -14.46 -9.93
C LYS A 130 8.69 -13.73 -9.00
N TYR A 131 7.84 -12.87 -9.56
CA TYR A 131 6.77 -12.18 -8.81
C TYR A 131 5.65 -11.75 -9.75
N ARG A 132 4.49 -11.45 -9.20
CA ARG A 132 3.34 -10.96 -9.96
C ARG A 132 3.50 -9.47 -10.24
N LEU A 133 3.25 -9.05 -11.48
CA LEU A 133 3.24 -7.64 -11.90
C LEU A 133 2.24 -6.81 -11.06
N ALA A 134 1.12 -7.42 -10.65
CA ALA A 134 0.12 -6.80 -9.78
C ALA A 134 0.70 -6.29 -8.44
N ASN A 135 1.74 -6.94 -7.91
CA ASN A 135 2.42 -6.50 -6.68
C ASN A 135 3.24 -5.22 -6.93
N ILE A 136 3.71 -5.01 -8.16
CA ILE A 136 4.49 -3.84 -8.55
C ILE A 136 3.59 -2.65 -8.89
N VAL A 137 2.44 -2.91 -9.53
CA VAL A 137 1.49 -1.89 -9.97
C VAL A 137 1.13 -0.89 -8.85
N GLN A 138 0.96 -1.40 -7.63
CA GLN A 138 0.57 -0.62 -6.46
C GLN A 138 1.71 0.22 -5.88
N LEU A 139 2.96 -0.09 -6.23
CA LEU A 139 4.14 0.64 -5.79
C LEU A 139 4.33 1.88 -6.68
N THR A 140 4.20 3.06 -6.08
CA THR A 140 4.33 4.34 -6.78
C THR A 140 5.77 4.88 -6.78
N SER A 141 6.59 4.45 -5.82
CA SER A 141 8.00 4.83 -5.76
C SER A 141 8.87 3.86 -6.57
N VAL A 142 9.72 4.42 -7.45
CA VAL A 142 10.74 3.65 -8.19
C VAL A 142 11.64 2.86 -7.24
N TYR A 143 11.94 3.44 -6.07
CA TYR A 143 12.74 2.78 -5.05
C TYR A 143 11.96 1.67 -4.33
N ALA A 144 10.64 1.78 -4.19
CA ALA A 144 9.83 0.70 -3.62
C ALA A 144 9.84 -0.52 -4.55
N VAL A 145 9.65 -0.31 -5.85
CA VAL A 145 9.75 -1.38 -6.87
C VAL A 145 11.12 -2.04 -6.80
N ARG A 146 12.18 -1.25 -6.80
CA ARG A 146 13.55 -1.76 -6.79
C ARG A 146 13.87 -2.57 -5.54
N LEU A 147 13.52 -2.03 -4.37
CA LEU A 147 13.74 -2.71 -3.10
C LEU A 147 12.93 -4.01 -3.03
N TYR A 148 11.67 -3.98 -3.49
CA TYR A 148 10.83 -5.18 -3.55
C TYR A 148 11.47 -6.29 -4.39
N GLU A 149 11.94 -6.00 -5.61
CA GLU A 149 12.58 -7.00 -6.46
C GLU A 149 13.81 -7.65 -5.79
N LEU A 150 14.63 -6.84 -5.13
CA LEU A 150 15.80 -7.31 -4.39
C LEU A 150 15.41 -8.21 -3.21
N LEU A 151 14.35 -7.86 -2.48
CA LEU A 151 13.84 -8.69 -1.37
C LEU A 151 13.34 -10.05 -1.87
N ILE A 152 12.57 -10.08 -2.96
CA ILE A 152 12.08 -11.34 -3.52
C ILE A 152 13.25 -12.21 -4.01
N CYS A 153 14.28 -11.59 -4.59
CA CYS A 153 15.51 -12.29 -4.96
C CYS A 153 16.18 -12.94 -3.75
N TRP A 154 16.35 -12.21 -2.64
CA TRP A 154 16.98 -12.74 -1.43
C TRP A 154 16.12 -13.80 -0.73
N LEU A 155 14.80 -13.61 -0.68
CA LEU A 155 13.85 -14.62 -0.19
C LEU A 155 13.94 -15.90 -1.01
N GLY A 156 14.04 -15.79 -2.34
CA GLY A 156 14.24 -16.93 -3.23
C GLY A 156 15.55 -17.68 -2.99
N GLN A 157 16.55 -17.00 -2.42
CA GLN A 157 17.83 -17.59 -1.99
C GLN A 157 17.79 -18.16 -0.56
N GLY A 158 16.65 -18.07 0.14
CA GLY A 158 16.50 -18.51 1.53
C GLY A 158 17.10 -17.57 2.57
N LEU A 159 17.45 -16.34 2.18
CA LEU A 159 17.86 -15.30 3.12
C LEU A 159 16.62 -14.65 3.71
N HIS A 160 16.67 -14.23 4.98
CA HIS A 160 15.59 -13.50 5.68
C HIS A 160 16.06 -12.17 6.28
N ASN A 161 17.36 -11.94 6.20
CA ASN A 161 18.05 -10.76 6.68
C ASN A 161 19.23 -10.47 5.75
N LYS A 162 19.48 -9.18 5.50
CA LYS A 162 20.64 -8.75 4.74
C LYS A 162 21.14 -7.39 5.20
N GLU A 163 22.44 -7.31 5.48
CA GLU A 163 23.13 -6.08 5.84
C GLU A 163 23.97 -5.60 4.67
N PHE A 164 23.97 -4.28 4.46
CA PHE A 164 24.78 -3.60 3.45
C PHE A 164 25.51 -2.43 4.09
N ASP A 165 26.70 -2.11 3.55
CA ASP A 165 27.21 -0.75 3.66
C ASP A 165 26.24 0.19 2.93
N ILE A 166 26.06 1.41 3.44
CA ILE A 166 25.13 2.37 2.84
C ILE A 166 25.56 2.74 1.42
N ASP A 167 26.87 2.78 1.14
CA ASP A 167 27.35 3.10 -0.21
C ASP A 167 27.07 1.95 -1.18
N ASP A 168 27.12 0.71 -0.71
CA ASP A 168 26.74 -0.47 -1.50
C ASP A 168 25.23 -0.47 -1.77
N PHE A 169 24.42 -0.14 -0.75
CA PHE A 169 22.98 0.00 -0.89
C PHE A 169 22.60 1.10 -1.89
N ARG A 170 23.27 2.25 -1.85
CA ARG A 170 23.07 3.34 -2.83
C ARG A 170 23.29 2.87 -4.26
N ARG A 171 24.43 2.21 -4.52
CA ARG A 171 24.73 1.62 -5.83
C ARG A 171 23.66 0.61 -6.25
N LEU A 172 23.25 -0.28 -5.36
CA LEU A 172 22.26 -1.31 -5.67
C LEU A 172 20.86 -0.73 -6.01
N MET A 173 20.51 0.39 -5.39
CA MET A 173 19.26 1.12 -5.62
C MET A 173 19.30 2.04 -6.85
N GLY A 174 20.45 2.14 -7.55
CA GLY A 174 20.63 3.08 -8.67
C GLY A 174 20.59 4.54 -8.20
N ILE A 175 21.00 4.77 -6.96
CA ILE A 175 21.12 6.09 -6.35
C ILE A 175 22.60 6.40 -6.38
N ASP A 176 23.02 7.18 -7.38
CA ASP A 176 24.39 7.70 -7.47
C ASP A 176 24.60 8.76 -6.35
N ASP A 177 25.06 9.96 -6.66
CA ASP A 177 25.33 11.01 -5.67
C ASP A 177 24.07 11.69 -5.09
N LYS A 178 22.87 11.13 -5.33
CA LYS A 178 21.61 11.65 -4.81
C LYS A 178 21.46 11.31 -3.32
N TYR A 179 20.88 12.24 -2.56
CA TYR A 179 20.62 12.05 -1.12
C TYR A 179 21.90 11.69 -0.34
N SER A 180 22.94 12.52 -0.52
CA SER A 180 24.25 12.35 0.11
C SER A 180 24.13 12.27 1.64
N GLN A 181 23.22 13.06 2.22
CA GLN A 181 22.90 12.99 3.63
C GLN A 181 22.02 11.78 3.95
N PHE A 182 22.40 11.01 4.97
CA PHE A 182 21.64 9.84 5.40
C PHE A 182 20.18 10.17 5.79
N GLY A 183 19.94 11.35 6.37
CA GLY A 183 18.59 11.80 6.71
C GLY A 183 17.67 11.90 5.48
N GLU A 184 18.21 12.38 4.36
CA GLU A 184 17.47 12.45 3.09
C GLU A 184 17.26 11.07 2.48
N LEU A 185 18.29 10.23 2.46
CA LEU A 185 18.19 8.84 2.00
C LEU A 185 17.08 8.10 2.77
N LYS A 186 17.07 8.24 4.09
CA LYS A 186 16.04 7.65 4.94
C LYS A 186 14.64 8.19 4.59
N LYS A 187 14.48 9.52 4.52
CA LYS A 187 13.18 10.17 4.32
C LYS A 187 12.60 10.00 2.92
N ARG A 188 13.44 9.97 1.88
CA ARG A 188 13.00 9.99 0.47
C ARG A 188 13.02 8.62 -0.20
N VAL A 189 13.82 7.69 0.31
CA VAL A 189 14.05 6.38 -0.33
C VAL A 189 13.58 5.26 0.58
N ILE A 190 14.21 5.13 1.76
CA ILE A 190 14.03 3.94 2.60
C ILE A 190 12.63 3.91 3.20
N VAL A 191 12.21 4.96 3.92
CA VAL A 191 10.91 5.00 4.60
C VAL A 191 9.74 4.85 3.61
N PRO A 192 9.67 5.62 2.51
CA PRO A 192 8.59 5.45 1.54
C PRO A 192 8.57 4.08 0.88
N ALA A 193 9.74 3.48 0.61
CA ALA A 193 9.80 2.14 0.05
C ALA A 193 9.27 1.08 1.02
N LEU A 194 9.65 1.16 2.30
CA LEU A 194 9.16 0.25 3.33
C LEU A 194 7.64 0.35 3.52
N GLU A 195 7.12 1.57 3.64
CA GLU A 195 5.69 1.82 3.81
C GLU A 195 4.88 1.20 2.67
N GLN A 196 5.27 1.47 1.41
CA GLN A 196 4.57 0.91 0.25
C GLN A 196 4.65 -0.61 0.17
N ILE A 197 5.82 -1.20 0.43
CA ILE A 197 5.97 -2.67 0.41
C ILE A 197 5.11 -3.30 1.51
N ASN A 198 5.12 -2.73 2.72
CA ASN A 198 4.34 -3.21 3.84
C ASN A 198 2.84 -2.98 3.70
N GLU A 199 2.40 -2.00 2.93
CA GLU A 199 0.98 -1.76 2.70
C GLU A 199 0.43 -2.64 1.57
N PHE A 200 1.14 -2.67 0.44
CA PHE A 200 0.59 -3.18 -0.82
C PHE A 200 1.04 -4.61 -1.17
N THR A 201 1.97 -5.21 -0.42
CA THR A 201 2.47 -6.56 -0.72
C THR A 201 2.25 -7.55 0.43
N ASP A 202 2.40 -8.84 0.11
CA ASP A 202 2.34 -9.96 1.07
C ASP A 202 3.59 -10.07 1.97
N HIS A 203 4.46 -9.07 1.99
CA HIS A 203 5.73 -9.10 2.72
C HIS A 203 5.75 -8.04 3.83
N ASP A 204 6.34 -8.37 4.97
CA ASP A 204 6.70 -7.44 6.04
C ASP A 204 8.21 -7.20 5.97
N ILE A 205 8.61 -5.94 5.79
CA ILE A 205 9.99 -5.48 5.80
C ILE A 205 10.23 -4.55 6.98
N ARG A 206 11.34 -4.81 7.68
CA ARG A 206 11.87 -3.96 8.74
C ARG A 206 13.29 -3.56 8.41
N VAL A 207 13.66 -2.37 8.85
CA VAL A 207 15.01 -1.84 8.67
C VAL A 207 15.61 -1.46 10.03
N SER A 208 16.87 -1.79 10.20
CA SER A 208 17.70 -1.33 11.31
C SER A 208 18.97 -0.68 10.77
N TYR A 209 19.56 0.20 11.56
CA TYR A 209 20.72 0.99 11.16
C TYR A 209 21.80 0.87 12.21
N ARG A 210 23.03 0.60 11.77
CA ARG A 210 24.18 0.47 12.65
C ARG A 210 25.18 1.60 12.39
N LYS A 211 25.59 2.25 13.48
CA LYS A 211 26.57 3.34 13.46
C LYS A 211 27.98 2.80 13.65
N VAL A 212 28.93 3.46 13.01
CA VAL A 212 30.36 3.35 13.30
C VAL A 212 30.83 4.75 13.66
N GLY A 213 31.15 4.97 14.94
CA GLY A 213 31.37 6.31 15.48
C GLY A 213 30.09 7.16 15.42
N ARG A 214 30.19 8.35 14.81
CA ARG A 214 29.06 9.29 14.66
C ARG A 214 28.24 9.08 13.38
N VAL A 215 28.69 8.20 12.49
CA VAL A 215 28.14 8.04 11.15
C VAL A 215 27.37 6.71 11.07
N PHE A 216 26.18 6.74 10.48
CA PHE A 216 25.50 5.50 10.07
C PHE A 216 26.30 4.90 8.92
N ARG A 217 26.76 3.65 9.07
CA ARG A 217 27.56 2.97 8.05
C ARG A 217 26.82 1.80 7.42
N PHE A 218 26.01 1.09 8.21
CA PHE A 218 25.32 -0.10 7.75
C PHE A 218 23.80 0.04 7.85
N ILE A 219 23.13 -0.58 6.88
CA ILE A 219 21.69 -0.75 6.81
C ILE A 219 21.38 -2.25 6.75
N ALA A 220 20.54 -2.72 7.66
CA ALA A 220 20.13 -4.12 7.70
C ALA A 220 18.62 -4.23 7.52
N PHE A 221 18.22 -4.98 6.49
CA PHE A 221 16.84 -5.33 6.23
C PHE A 221 16.53 -6.71 6.81
N SER A 222 15.38 -6.82 7.46
CA SER A 222 14.80 -8.09 7.89
C SER A 222 13.43 -8.21 7.26
N PHE A 223 13.12 -9.39 6.75
CA PHE A 223 11.96 -9.58 5.90
C PHE A 223 11.28 -10.92 6.14
N ASN A 224 9.95 -10.87 6.22
CA ASN A 224 9.08 -12.01 6.47
C ASN A 224 7.93 -12.02 5.46
N VAL A 225 7.45 -13.22 5.13
CA VAL A 225 6.17 -13.35 4.43
C VAL A 225 5.07 -13.18 5.46
N LYS A 226 4.06 -12.35 5.17
CA LYS A 226 2.91 -12.21 6.05
C LYS A 226 2.15 -13.52 6.08
N ASP A 227 1.86 -14.01 7.27
CA ASP A 227 0.92 -15.12 7.46
C ASP A 227 -0.48 -14.61 7.09
N ARG A 228 -0.86 -14.81 5.82
CA ARG A 228 -2.26 -14.72 5.40
C ARG A 228 -2.85 -16.11 5.55
N GLU A 229 -3.89 -16.25 6.37
CA GLU A 229 -4.77 -17.42 6.30
C GLU A 229 -5.17 -17.59 4.83
N LYS A 230 -4.82 -18.74 4.24
CA LYS A 230 -5.20 -19.05 2.86
C LYS A 230 -6.71 -18.83 2.72
N PRO A 231 -7.22 -18.15 1.68
CA PRO A 231 -8.65 -18.16 1.42
C PRO A 231 -9.08 -19.61 1.29
N LYS A 232 -9.93 -20.08 2.22
CA LYS A 232 -10.44 -21.44 2.23
C LYS A 232 -11.09 -21.67 0.87
N ALA A 233 -10.57 -22.63 0.11
CA ALA A 233 -11.26 -23.18 -1.04
C ALA A 233 -12.66 -23.60 -0.56
N ILE A 234 -13.69 -23.12 -1.25
CA ILE A 234 -15.07 -23.54 -1.02
C ILE A 234 -15.16 -24.98 -1.53
N GLU A 235 -14.86 -25.95 -0.67
CA GLU A 235 -15.18 -27.35 -0.91
C GLU A 235 -16.66 -27.55 -0.58
N THR A 236 -17.46 -27.73 -1.63
CA THR A 236 -18.84 -28.19 -1.55
C THR A 236 -18.83 -29.62 -1.02
N THR A 237 -19.07 -29.82 0.27
CA THR A 237 -19.51 -31.12 0.79
C THR A 237 -20.46 -30.95 1.96
N THR A 238 -21.65 -31.52 1.76
CA THR A 238 -22.69 -31.94 2.70
C THR A 238 -22.27 -32.10 4.16
N MET A 239 -22.99 -31.44 5.07
CA MET A 239 -23.01 -31.75 6.51
C MET A 239 -23.72 -33.08 6.79
N PRO A 240 -23.42 -33.77 7.92
CA PRO A 240 -24.17 -33.47 9.15
C PRO A 240 -23.33 -33.43 10.45
N SER A 241 -23.62 -32.40 11.26
CA SER A 241 -23.87 -32.38 12.72
C SER A 241 -23.01 -33.23 13.69
N LYS A 242 -22.23 -32.55 14.57
CA LYS A 242 -22.52 -32.41 16.02
C LYS A 242 -21.48 -31.51 16.74
N ARG A 243 -21.99 -30.72 17.70
CA ARG A 243 -21.33 -29.77 18.66
C ARG A 243 -20.18 -30.45 19.46
N SER A 244 -19.14 -29.80 20.01
CA SER A 244 -19.11 -28.53 20.76
C SER A 244 -17.68 -28.04 21.12
N LYS A 245 -17.61 -26.72 21.44
CA LYS A 245 -16.67 -25.96 22.31
C LYS A 245 -15.50 -25.18 21.68
N THR A 246 -15.73 -23.86 21.71
CA THR A 246 -14.96 -22.67 21.32
C THR A 246 -13.77 -22.35 22.24
N GLN A 247 -12.68 -21.80 21.68
CA GLN A 247 -11.91 -20.71 22.31
C GLN A 247 -11.42 -19.68 21.25
N ASN A 248 -12.09 -18.51 21.27
CA ASN A 248 -11.62 -17.10 21.25
C ASN A 248 -10.90 -16.43 20.05
N ARG A 249 -11.67 -15.50 19.43
CA ARG A 249 -11.36 -14.14 18.88
C ARG A 249 -10.76 -13.97 17.46
N PRO A 250 -11.01 -12.83 16.77
CA PRO A 250 -12.24 -12.03 16.62
C PRO A 250 -12.69 -11.95 15.15
N LEU A 251 -13.99 -12.09 14.86
CA LEU A 251 -14.55 -11.97 13.50
C LEU A 251 -14.72 -10.49 13.12
N SER A 252 -14.07 -10.06 12.04
CA SER A 252 -14.50 -8.89 11.26
C SER A 252 -15.89 -9.14 10.67
N GLU A 253 -16.79 -8.16 10.81
CA GLU A 253 -18.23 -8.27 10.52
C GLU A 253 -18.51 -8.79 9.09
N PRO A 254 -19.42 -9.77 8.92
CA PRO A 254 -19.93 -10.12 7.61
C PRO A 254 -20.87 -9.01 7.11
N ILE A 255 -20.82 -8.74 5.80
CA ILE A 255 -21.70 -7.82 5.10
C ILE A 255 -23.16 -8.20 5.42
N ARG A 256 -23.84 -7.37 6.22
CA ARG A 256 -25.25 -7.56 6.61
C ARG A 256 -26.16 -7.00 5.52
N ASP A 257 -27.20 -7.76 5.17
CA ASP A 257 -28.25 -7.33 4.24
C ASP A 257 -29.13 -6.25 4.90
N PRO A 258 -29.20 -5.02 4.34
CA PRO A 258 -29.83 -3.85 4.98
C PRO A 258 -31.30 -4.01 5.39
N ASN A 259 -32.03 -4.98 4.84
CA ASN A 259 -33.44 -5.21 5.15
C ASN A 259 -33.68 -6.39 6.09
N THR A 260 -32.63 -6.97 6.67
CA THR A 260 -32.77 -8.05 7.64
C THR A 260 -33.19 -7.48 9.00
N LEU A 261 -34.27 -8.01 9.57
CA LEU A 261 -34.70 -7.74 10.94
C LEU A 261 -33.67 -8.33 11.92
N ASP A 262 -33.08 -7.49 12.77
CA ASP A 262 -32.17 -7.94 13.80
C ASP A 262 -32.95 -8.73 14.86
N LEU A 263 -32.50 -9.95 15.14
CA LEU A 263 -33.17 -10.91 16.02
C LEU A 263 -33.35 -10.42 17.47
N PHE A 264 -32.58 -9.42 17.90
CA PHE A 264 -32.62 -8.91 19.27
C PHE A 264 -33.38 -7.59 19.41
N THR A 265 -33.40 -6.75 18.37
CA THR A 265 -34.10 -5.46 18.41
C THR A 265 -35.44 -5.50 17.70
N GLY A 266 -35.69 -6.50 16.84
CA GLY A 266 -36.89 -6.61 16.02
C GLY A 266 -37.03 -5.46 15.01
N GLN A 267 -35.95 -4.72 14.74
CA GLN A 267 -35.91 -3.58 13.82
C GLN A 267 -34.97 -3.88 12.65
N THR A 268 -35.17 -3.19 11.53
CA THR A 268 -34.27 -3.31 10.36
C THR A 268 -33.03 -2.41 10.51
N ASP A 269 -31.92 -2.74 9.84
CA ASP A 269 -30.70 -1.91 9.83
C ASP A 269 -30.98 -0.49 9.29
N THR A 270 -32.05 -0.31 8.50
CA THR A 270 -32.55 1.00 8.04
C THR A 270 -33.15 1.86 9.16
N GLU A 271 -33.78 1.26 10.16
CA GLU A 271 -34.32 1.97 11.35
C GLU A 271 -33.22 2.31 12.36
N SER A 272 -32.18 1.47 12.44
CA SER A 272 -31.03 1.62 13.36
C SER A 272 -30.10 2.79 12.99
N LYS A 273 -30.20 3.33 11.76
CA LYS A 273 -29.40 4.47 11.29
C LYS A 273 -29.75 5.83 11.92
N ASN A 274 -30.85 5.93 12.67
CA ASN A 274 -31.30 7.19 13.26
C ASN A 274 -30.86 7.41 14.72
N ILE A 275 -30.01 6.55 15.28
CA ILE A 275 -29.47 6.76 16.64
C ILE A 275 -28.18 7.58 16.54
N PRO A 276 -28.15 8.84 17.04
CA PRO A 276 -26.95 9.66 16.99
C PRO A 276 -25.77 9.00 17.68
N SER A 277 -24.60 9.05 17.05
CA SER A 277 -23.38 8.37 17.52
C SER A 277 -22.98 8.72 18.96
N TRP A 278 -23.35 9.91 19.45
CA TRP A 278 -23.08 10.36 20.83
C TRP A 278 -23.87 9.57 21.87
N GLN A 279 -25.02 8.98 21.53
CA GLN A 279 -25.79 8.13 22.45
C GLN A 279 -25.11 6.77 22.70
N LEU A 280 -24.23 6.34 21.80
CA LEU A 280 -23.48 5.09 21.93
C LEU A 280 -22.09 5.31 22.55
N LYS A 281 -21.45 6.46 22.26
CA LYS A 281 -20.04 6.72 22.60
C LYS A 281 -19.81 7.85 23.62
N GLY A 282 -20.86 8.58 24.01
CA GLY A 282 -20.73 9.81 24.80
C GLY A 282 -20.42 11.03 23.92
N LEU A 283 -20.48 12.23 24.50
CA LEU A 283 -20.16 13.45 23.76
C LEU A 283 -18.64 13.68 23.69
N SER A 284 -18.18 14.10 22.52
CA SER A 284 -16.80 14.58 22.33
C SER A 284 -16.60 15.98 22.91
N ASP A 285 -15.34 16.34 23.20
CA ASP A 285 -14.98 17.65 23.76
C ASP A 285 -15.44 18.83 22.88
N ALA A 286 -15.42 18.65 21.55
CA ALA A 286 -15.91 19.65 20.60
C ALA A 286 -17.44 19.83 20.70
N GLN A 287 -18.19 18.74 20.91
CA GLN A 287 -19.63 18.77 21.11
C GLN A 287 -20.01 19.39 22.45
N ILE A 288 -19.28 19.06 23.53
CA ILE A 288 -19.47 19.68 24.85
C ILE A 288 -19.19 21.18 24.78
N LYS A 289 -18.12 21.59 24.09
CA LYS A 289 -17.82 23.01 23.86
C LYS A 289 -18.94 23.73 23.08
N LYS A 290 -19.59 23.05 22.13
CA LYS A 290 -20.73 23.58 21.38
C LYS A 290 -21.95 23.78 22.29
N ILE A 291 -22.27 22.81 23.15
CA ILE A 291 -23.35 22.94 24.14
C ILE A 291 -23.04 24.03 25.17
N GLY A 292 -21.77 24.20 25.54
CA GLY A 292 -21.34 25.25 26.46
C GLY A 292 -21.63 26.67 26.00
N VAL A 293 -21.88 26.90 24.70
CA VAL A 293 -22.35 28.20 24.18
C VAL A 293 -23.79 28.48 24.65
N TYR A 294 -24.60 27.45 24.80
CA TYR A 294 -26.02 27.50 25.20
C TYR A 294 -26.23 26.99 26.63
N LYS A 295 -25.24 27.19 27.52
CA LYS A 295 -25.21 26.60 28.87
C LYS A 295 -26.43 26.94 29.74
N GLN A 296 -26.97 28.15 29.63
CA GLN A 296 -28.14 28.59 30.40
C GLN A 296 -29.38 27.76 30.01
N GLU A 297 -29.69 27.71 28.72
CA GLU A 297 -30.79 26.91 28.17
C GLU A 297 -30.62 25.41 28.47
N PHE A 298 -29.39 24.91 28.39
CA PHE A 298 -29.08 23.51 28.73
C PHE A 298 -29.34 23.18 30.20
N ILE A 299 -28.97 24.08 31.11
CA ILE A 299 -29.16 23.88 32.55
C ILE A 299 -30.63 24.03 32.93
N ASP A 300 -31.33 25.01 32.35
CA ASP A 300 -32.75 25.25 32.60
C ASP A 300 -33.62 24.05 32.21
N ALA A 301 -33.32 23.43 31.06
CA ALA A 301 -33.98 22.21 30.61
C ALA A 301 -33.71 20.99 31.50
N ASN A 302 -32.67 21.03 32.33
CA ASN A 302 -32.21 19.94 33.19
C ASN A 302 -32.24 20.30 34.69
N THR A 303 -33.05 21.30 35.07
CA THR A 303 -33.24 21.77 36.45
C THR A 303 -33.62 20.67 37.44
N SER A 304 -34.27 19.59 36.98
CA SER A 304 -34.60 18.43 37.82
C SER A 304 -33.37 17.64 38.31
N LYS A 305 -32.17 17.92 37.80
CA LYS A 305 -30.90 17.33 38.25
C LYS A 305 -30.14 18.21 39.24
N ILE A 306 -30.67 19.39 39.55
CA ILE A 306 -30.08 20.37 40.46
C ILE A 306 -30.83 20.28 41.80
N SER A 307 -30.09 20.27 42.91
CA SER A 307 -30.72 20.29 44.23
C SER A 307 -31.38 21.65 44.46
N SER A 308 -32.54 21.67 45.12
CA SER A 308 -33.24 22.93 45.47
C SER A 308 -32.41 23.86 46.37
N ASN A 309 -31.36 23.35 47.00
CA ASN A 309 -30.42 24.11 47.84
C ASN A 309 -29.12 24.52 47.13
N ASP A 310 -29.00 24.24 45.83
CA ASP A 310 -27.80 24.54 45.05
C ASP A 310 -27.75 26.03 44.66
N ARG A 311 -26.69 26.73 45.07
CA ARG A 311 -26.50 28.18 44.80
C ARG A 311 -25.38 28.45 43.79
N ARG A 312 -24.87 27.42 43.11
CA ARG A 312 -23.78 27.53 42.13
C ARG A 312 -24.23 28.28 40.88
N GLY A 313 -23.28 28.98 40.25
CA GLY A 313 -23.52 29.66 38.97
C GLY A 313 -23.64 28.69 37.80
N TYR A 314 -24.23 29.12 36.67
CA TYR A 314 -24.38 28.28 35.47
C TYR A 314 -23.05 27.70 34.96
N ASP A 315 -21.94 28.45 35.11
CA ASP A 315 -20.61 27.99 34.69
C ASP A 315 -20.11 26.82 35.55
N GLU A 316 -20.22 26.94 36.87
CA GLU A 316 -19.78 25.90 37.81
C GLU A 316 -20.64 24.63 37.69
N ILE A 317 -21.95 24.79 37.47
CA ILE A 317 -22.87 23.68 37.24
C ILE A 317 -22.49 22.97 35.94
N PHE A 318 -22.28 23.73 34.86
CA PHE A 318 -21.93 23.16 33.56
C PHE A 318 -20.60 22.41 33.59
N GLU A 319 -19.57 22.97 34.24
CA GLU A 319 -18.27 22.30 34.42
C GLU A 319 -18.40 20.97 35.19
N SER A 320 -19.24 20.94 36.23
CA SER A 320 -19.48 19.70 36.99
C SER A 320 -20.19 18.62 36.19
N TRP A 321 -20.92 18.98 35.13
CA TRP A 321 -21.64 18.05 34.26
C TRP A 321 -20.82 17.57 33.06
N GLN A 322 -19.70 18.21 32.71
CA GLN A 322 -18.88 17.79 31.57
C GLN A 322 -18.41 16.32 31.64
N PRO A 323 -17.96 15.78 32.79
CA PRO A 323 -17.61 14.36 32.88
C PRO A 323 -18.81 13.45 32.64
N MET A 324 -20.00 13.85 33.09
CA MET A 324 -21.24 13.10 32.90
C MET A 324 -21.71 13.09 31.45
N LEU A 325 -21.44 14.17 30.69
CA LEU A 325 -21.73 14.25 29.27
C LEU A 325 -20.80 13.36 28.42
N LYS A 326 -19.61 13.03 28.93
CA LYS A 326 -18.69 12.08 28.29
C LYS A 326 -19.08 10.62 28.51
N ASP A 327 -19.88 10.32 29.53
CA ASP A 327 -20.34 8.95 29.82
C ASP A 327 -21.62 8.62 29.01
N PRO A 328 -21.60 7.61 28.12
CA PRO A 328 -22.75 7.19 27.33
C PRO A 328 -24.00 6.82 28.15
N ASN A 329 -23.83 6.33 29.38
CA ASN A 329 -24.94 5.91 30.23
C ASN A 329 -25.58 7.09 30.95
N GLN A 330 -24.80 8.14 31.23
CA GLN A 330 -25.28 9.32 31.95
C GLN A 330 -25.85 10.37 30.99
N VAL A 331 -25.25 10.52 29.81
CA VAL A 331 -25.62 11.55 28.84
C VAL A 331 -27.04 11.40 28.29
N LYS A 332 -27.56 10.16 28.21
CA LYS A 332 -28.94 9.86 27.82
C LYS A 332 -29.99 10.45 28.77
N ASN A 333 -29.58 10.77 30.00
CA ASN A 333 -30.49 11.34 31.00
C ASN A 333 -30.58 12.86 30.92
N PHE A 334 -29.82 13.51 30.03
CA PHE A 334 -29.88 14.96 29.80
C PHE A 334 -30.81 15.29 28.63
N LYS A 335 -31.68 16.27 28.83
CA LYS A 335 -32.62 16.75 27.82
C LYS A 335 -31.94 17.71 26.84
N ILE A 336 -32.56 17.88 25.67
CA ILE A 336 -32.20 18.83 24.60
C ILE A 336 -30.78 18.71 24.01
N VAL A 337 -30.04 17.64 24.33
CA VAL A 337 -28.67 17.40 23.83
C VAL A 337 -28.62 17.36 22.29
N GLN A 338 -29.54 16.63 21.65
CA GLN A 338 -29.56 16.53 20.19
C GLN A 338 -29.90 17.87 19.51
N ASP A 339 -30.90 18.59 20.02
CA ASP A 339 -31.33 19.88 19.49
C ASP A 339 -30.18 20.91 19.49
N LEU A 340 -29.46 21.03 20.62
CA LEU A 340 -28.32 21.93 20.73
C LEU A 340 -27.14 21.54 19.83
N LEU A 341 -26.97 20.26 19.54
CA LEU A 341 -25.92 19.79 18.62
C LEU A 341 -26.26 20.04 17.15
N GLU A 342 -27.54 20.09 16.77
CA GLU A 342 -27.99 20.31 15.40
C GLU A 342 -28.13 21.79 15.04
N ARG A 343 -28.25 22.69 16.02
CA ARG A 343 -28.27 24.15 15.79
C ARG A 343 -27.03 24.62 15.02
N LYS A 344 -27.24 25.35 13.92
CA LYS A 344 -26.19 26.05 13.19
C LYS A 344 -25.72 27.24 14.04
N ARG A 345 -24.42 27.53 14.04
CA ARG A 345 -23.87 28.73 14.70
C ARG A 345 -24.64 29.95 14.21
N GLN A 346 -25.37 30.60 15.10
CA GLN A 346 -25.81 31.98 14.87
C GLN A 346 -24.52 32.82 14.89
N ASN A 347 -24.27 33.53 13.79
CA ASN A 347 -23.14 34.46 13.67
C ASN A 347 -23.30 35.63 14.64
#